data_AF-A0A661D5P2-F1
#
_entry.id   AF-A0A661D5P2-F1
#
_cell.length_a   1.000
_cell.length_b   1.000
_cell.length_c   1.000
_cell.angle_alpha   90.00
_cell.angle_beta   90.00
_cell.angle_gamma   90.00
#
_symmetry.space_group_name_H-M   'P 1'
#
loop_
_entity.id
_entity.type
_entity.pdbx_description
1 polymer ?
#
loop_
_entity_poly.entity_id
_entity_poly.type
_entity_poly.pdbx_seq_one_letter_code
_entity_poly.pdbx_strand_id
1 'polypeptide(L)' 'MPTFIGEKISAEEWKIYQQIGEIVKDCKYVAGKNFGNYTTKALQEAGTDFLMNHSFQPYEWIDSLIEARDMAGYRD' A
#
# COMPACT_ATOMS: atom_id res chain seq x y z
N MET A 1 -14.28 -4.18 8.31
CA MET A 1 -15.29 -4.60 7.29
C MET A 1 -14.82 -3.99 5.98
N PRO A 2 -14.70 -4.74 4.87
CA PRO A 2 -14.30 -4.15 3.60
C PRO A 2 -15.36 -3.13 3.16
N THR A 3 -14.91 -1.97 2.65
CA THR A 3 -15.80 -0.94 2.11
C THR A 3 -16.55 -1.51 0.92
N PHE A 4 -17.86 -1.32 0.85
CA PHE A 4 -18.63 -1.84 -0.28
C PHE A 4 -18.29 -1.05 -1.56
N ILE A 5 -18.20 -1.75 -2.68
CA ILE A 5 -18.00 -1.10 -3.98
C ILE A 5 -19.20 -0.16 -4.23
N GLY A 6 -18.95 1.15 -4.31
CA GLY A 6 -19.97 2.18 -4.50
C GLY A 6 -20.47 2.87 -3.22
N GLU A 7 -20.00 2.46 -2.04
CA GLU A 7 -20.26 3.16 -0.76
C GLU A 7 -19.65 4.56 -0.80
N LYS A 8 -20.44 5.62 -0.57
CA LYS A 8 -19.94 7.00 -0.54
C LYS A 8 -19.51 7.36 0.88
N ILE A 9 -18.25 7.76 1.06
CA ILE A 9 -17.73 8.28 2.33
C ILE A 9 -17.96 9.79 2.45
N SER A 10 -17.91 10.31 3.68
CA SER A 10 -18.01 11.76 3.92
C SER A 10 -16.74 12.50 3.46
N ALA A 11 -16.84 13.83 3.33
CA ALA A 11 -15.69 14.66 2.98
C ALA A 11 -14.60 14.64 4.08
N GLU A 12 -15.02 14.58 5.34
CA GLU A 12 -14.13 14.47 6.50
C GLU A 12 -13.37 13.14 6.48
N GLU A 13 -14.05 12.04 6.18
CA GLU A 13 -13.40 10.73 6.08
C GLU A 13 -12.43 10.69 4.90
N TRP A 14 -12.81 11.25 3.75
CA TRP A 14 -11.92 11.34 2.60
C TRP A 14 -10.63 12.11 2.91
N LYS A 15 -10.73 13.18 3.70
CA LYS A 15 -9.56 13.97 4.13
C LYS A 15 -8.57 13.15 4.94
N ILE A 16 -9.03 12.19 5.74
CA ILE A 16 -8.14 11.28 6.49
C ILE A 16 -7.33 10.42 5.51
N TYR A 17 -7.95 9.85 4.48
CA TYR A 17 -7.23 9.06 3.48
C TYR A 17 -6.22 9.90 2.70
N GLN A 18 -6.57 11.14 2.33
CA GLN A 18 -5.64 12.06 1.69
C GLN A 18 -4.43 12.38 2.57
N GLN A 19 -4.63 12.54 3.88
CA GLN A 19 -3.52 12.73 4.83
C GLN A 19 -2.60 11.51 4.90
N ILE A 20 -3.14 10.30 4.83
CA ILE A 20 -2.33 9.07 4.76
C ILE A 20 -1.45 9.09 3.50
N GLY A 21 -2.03 9.42 2.34
CA GLY A 21 -1.27 9.56 1.09
C GLY A 21 -0.16 10.62 1.18
N GLU A 22 -0.48 11.79 1.75
CA GLU A 22 0.47 12.89 1.92
C GLU A 22 1.66 12.52 2.83
N ILE A 23 1.43 11.75 3.90
CA ILE A 23 2.50 11.29 4.81
C ILE A 23 3.53 10.43 4.08
N VAL A 24 3.10 9.66 3.09
CA VAL A 24 3.93 8.66 2.40
C VAL A 24 4.28 9.05 0.97
N LYS A 25 3.96 10.27 0.53
CA LYS A 25 4.12 10.71 -0.87
C LYS A 25 5.55 10.62 -1.40
N ASP A 26 6.54 10.72 -0.51
CA ASP A 26 7.96 10.63 -0.87
C ASP A 26 8.44 9.17 -0.99
N CYS A 27 7.58 8.20 -0.64
CA CYS A 27 7.83 6.78 -0.84
C CYS A 27 7.37 6.35 -2.23
N LYS A 28 8.23 5.61 -2.93
CA LYS A 28 7.87 4.97 -4.21
C LYS A 28 6.85 3.84 -4.00
N TYR A 29 7.00 3.07 -2.91
CA TYR A 29 6.15 1.95 -2.57
C TYR A 29 5.80 1.94 -1.08
N VAL A 30 4.58 1.54 -0.73
CA VAL A 30 4.13 1.27 0.65
C VAL A 30 3.65 -0.18 0.74
N ALA A 31 4.16 -0.92 1.71
CA ALA A 31 3.80 -2.32 1.94
C ALA A 31 2.80 -2.45 3.10
N GLY A 32 1.79 -3.31 2.95
CA GLY A 32 0.78 -3.53 3.98
C GLY A 32 -0.06 -4.78 3.74
N LYS A 33 -0.76 -5.26 4.78
CA LYS A 33 -1.58 -6.49 4.70
C LYS A 33 -2.90 -6.32 3.96
N ASN A 34 -3.47 -5.13 4.03
CA ASN A 34 -4.78 -4.86 3.45
C ASN A 34 -4.92 -3.35 3.24
N PHE A 35 -4.99 -2.91 2.00
CA PHE A 35 -5.36 -1.54 1.65
C PHE A 35 -6.83 -1.52 1.28
N GLY A 36 -7.63 -0.72 1.99
CA GLY A 36 -8.99 -0.44 1.57
C GLY A 36 -9.01 0.33 0.24
N ASN A 37 -10.16 0.35 -0.43
CA ASN A 37 -10.32 1.06 -1.72
C ASN A 37 -9.92 2.54 -1.61
N TYR A 38 -10.32 3.21 -0.53
CA TYR A 38 -10.02 4.64 -0.33
C TYR A 38 -8.57 4.92 0.03
N THR A 39 -7.94 4.05 0.82
CA THR A 39 -6.50 4.12 1.08
C THR A 39 -5.72 3.93 -0.22
N THR A 40 -6.08 2.92 -1.00
CA THR A 40 -5.49 2.63 -2.31
C THR A 40 -5.59 3.84 -3.25
N LYS A 41 -6.78 4.42 -3.35
CA LYS A 41 -7.02 5.61 -4.18
C LYS A 41 -6.16 6.80 -3.71
N ALA A 42 -6.08 7.05 -2.41
CA ALA A 42 -5.29 8.15 -1.87
C ALA A 42 -3.78 7.95 -2.11
N LEU A 43 -3.27 6.72 -2.00
CA LEU A 43 -1.88 6.40 -2.34
C LEU A 43 -1.59 6.65 -3.83
N GLN A 44 -2.49 6.21 -4.72
CA GLN A 44 -2.37 6.45 -6.16
C GLN A 44 -2.42 7.94 -6.52
N GLU A 45 -3.31 8.72 -5.89
CA GLU A 45 -3.37 10.18 -6.07
C GLU A 45 -2.11 10.88 -5.56
N ALA A 46 -1.43 10.32 -4.55
CA ALA A 46 -0.15 10.81 -4.05
C ALA A 46 1.05 10.37 -4.90
N GLY A 47 0.85 9.52 -5.92
CA GLY A 47 1.93 8.99 -6.75
C GLY A 47 2.73 7.84 -6.11
N THR A 48 2.16 7.21 -5.08
CA THR A 48 2.78 6.11 -4.33
C THR A 48 2.10 4.79 -4.68
N ASP A 49 2.89 3.82 -5.14
CA ASP A 49 2.41 2.47 -5.38
C ASP A 49 2.28 1.69 -4.06
N PHE A 50 1.45 0.64 -4.05
CA PHE A 50 1.23 -0.19 -2.87
C PHE A 50 1.49 -1.66 -3.17
N LEU A 51 2.03 -2.37 -2.19
CA LEU A 51 2.35 -3.78 -2.27
C LEU A 51 1.68 -4.54 -1.12
N MET A 52 0.98 -5.61 -1.47
CA MET A 52 0.41 -6.52 -0.50
C MET A 52 1.51 -7.35 0.14
N ASN A 53 1.61 -7.32 1.47
CA ASN A 53 2.53 -8.12 2.25
C ASN A 53 1.77 -9.04 3.20
N HIS A 54 2.09 -10.33 3.19
CA HIS A 54 1.49 -11.32 4.09
C HIS A 54 2.29 -11.52 5.38
N SER A 55 3.56 -11.11 5.44
CA SER A 55 4.37 -11.17 6.66
C SER A 55 3.85 -10.23 7.75
N PHE A 56 4.04 -10.62 9.01
CA PHE A 56 3.75 -9.81 10.20
C PHE A 56 4.98 -9.02 10.68
N GLN A 57 6.15 -9.25 10.09
CA GLN A 57 7.42 -8.69 10.51
C GLN A 57 8.06 -7.89 9.35
N PRO A 58 8.46 -6.62 9.58
CA PRO A 58 9.00 -5.78 8.51
C PRO A 58 10.26 -6.33 7.83
N TYR A 59 11.11 -7.06 8.56
CA TYR A 59 12.34 -7.62 7.99
C TYR A 59 12.06 -8.79 7.05
N GLU A 60 11.14 -9.69 7.39
CA GLU A 60 10.76 -10.81 6.52
C GLU A 60 10.16 -10.33 5.19
N TRP A 61 9.52 -9.15 5.18
CA TRP A 61 9.09 -8.53 3.92
C TRP A 61 10.26 -8.13 3.04
N ILE A 62 11.26 -7.48 3.62
CA ILE A 62 12.47 -7.08 2.89
C ILE A 62 13.18 -8.33 2.35
N ASP A 63 13.33 -9.35 3.19
CA ASP A 63 13.91 -10.63 2.80
C ASP A 63 13.10 -11.27 1.66
N SER A 64 11.76 -11.24 1.74
CA SER A 64 10.91 -11.79 0.67
C SER A 64 11.09 -11.07 -0.68
N LEU A 65 11.37 -9.77 -0.69
CA LEU A 65 11.67 -9.03 -1.92
C LEU A 65 13.03 -9.45 -2.52
N ILE A 66 14.00 -9.77 -1.65
CA ILE A 66 15.33 -10.26 -2.03
C ILE A 66 15.24 -11.71 -2.52
N GLU A 67 14.49 -12.57 -1.85
CA GLU A 67 14.31 -13.97 -2.23
C GLU A 67 13.47 -14.10 -3.52
N ALA A 68 12.40 -13.31 -3.64
CA ALA A 68 11.61 -13.26 -4.86
C ALA A 68 12.41 -12.78 -6.08
N ARG A 69 13.50 -12.03 -5.88
CA ARG A 69 14.43 -11.63 -6.95
C ARG A 69 15.09 -12.85 -7.60
N ASP A 70 15.56 -13.80 -6.79
CA ASP A 70 16.13 -15.06 -7.29
C ASP A 70 15.07 -15.90 -8.01
N MET A 71 13.87 -16.00 -7.44
CA MET A 71 12.74 -16.70 -8.06
C MET A 71 12.26 -16.05 -9.38
N ALA A 72 12.40 -14.74 -9.52
CA ALA A 72 12.09 -13.99 -10.74
C ALA A 72 13.21 -14.05 -11.79
N GLY A 73 14.27 -14.82 -11.54
CA GLY A 73 15.36 -15.06 -12.48
C GLY A 73 16.36 -13.90 -12.59
N TYR A 74 16.29 -12.91 -11.69
CA TYR A 74 17.32 -11.89 -11.59
C TYR A 74 18.51 -12.46 -10.83
N ARG A 75 19.57 -12.78 -11.56
CA ARG A 75 20.89 -13.05 -10.98
C ARG A 75 21.62 -11.72 -10.76
N ASP A 76 22.33 -11.63 -9.64
CA ASP A 76 23.29 -10.55 -9.36
C ASP A 76 24.30 -10.37 -10.51
#